data_AF-A0A1B3B743-F1
#
_entry.id   AF-A0A1B3B743-F1
#
_cell.length_a   1.000
_cell.length_b   1.000
_cell.length_c   1.000
_cell.angle_alpha   90.00
_cell.angle_beta   90.00
_cell.angle_gamma   90.00
#
_symmetry.space_group_name_H-M   'P 1'
#
loop_
_entity.id
_entity.type
_entity.pdbx_description
1 polymer ?
#
loop_
_entity_poly.entity_id
_entity_poly.type
_entity_poly.pdbx_seq_one_letter_code
_entity_poly.pdbx_strand_id
1 'polypeptide(L)'
;MENYSGSYKPTKTTEFLINLNKFVFIFGLPNFWVEDLGFSDTFKKIIGPLSEIGNWSVSAMVLLEYGAYFTQKNLTERQTSDLILYMIAHSILTGYRIRMSHQTKQVKDVMYKLGIGLKEVYNDEEAEEQMIKKSKFFSAGLIINCLISVILYTIEAILRVVHKGQSFYTIITAWPDMDDKSVLSNIGRAIFYIFWWIYLTRIFAVYTLVISLTIAIGHLFKNLNSYFRSLDKIFEDDNLTQKEKELEYENAFKVGIKIHAETLKCTGAVQAICRDVFSGQIIFNLTILILLMYQMVNSTRNLTNALTLVTTALTILCSTGFFMWNAGDITVEAEILPTAMYCSGWENCQHGSSVRVRKLLVIAMMQAQEPVALTGLGVIALSYQSYVSIVKSSYSVFSVLY
;
A
#
# COMPACT_ATOMS: atom_id res chain seq x y z
N MET A 1 -19.64 10.33 9.56
CA MET A 1 -19.02 11.59 9.12
C MET A 1 -19.66 12.71 9.92
N GLU A 2 -19.58 12.61 11.25
CA GLU A 2 -20.31 13.50 12.18
C GLU A 2 -19.43 14.65 12.69
N ASN A 3 -18.13 14.69 12.34
CA ASN A 3 -17.16 15.58 13.00
C ASN A 3 -16.37 16.54 12.09
N TYR A 4 -16.61 16.63 10.78
CA TYR A 4 -15.93 17.63 9.95
C TYR A 4 -16.83 18.83 9.69
N SER A 5 -16.64 19.89 10.49
CA SER A 5 -17.43 21.13 10.43
C SER A 5 -16.58 22.41 10.38
N GLY A 6 -15.28 22.35 10.06
CA GLY A 6 -14.43 23.55 10.08
C GLY A 6 -13.14 23.47 9.26
N SER A 7 -12.48 24.64 9.15
CA SER A 7 -11.13 24.81 8.60
C SER A 7 -10.10 24.11 9.50
N TYR A 8 -9.12 23.42 8.91
CA TYR A 8 -7.97 22.88 9.63
C TYR A 8 -6.69 23.67 9.30
N LYS A 9 -5.70 23.64 10.19
CA LYS A 9 -4.40 24.25 9.96
C LYS A 9 -3.62 23.43 8.91
N PRO A 10 -3.18 24.02 7.78
CA PRO A 10 -2.38 23.31 6.80
C PRO A 10 -1.03 22.87 7.40
N THR A 11 -0.70 21.60 7.23
CA THR A 11 0.60 20.99 7.57
C THR A 11 1.21 20.33 6.33
N LYS A 12 2.52 20.03 6.37
CA LYS A 12 3.20 19.28 5.30
C LYS A 12 2.50 17.94 5.03
N THR A 13 1.94 17.31 6.06
CA THR A 13 1.15 16.07 5.96
C THR A 13 -0.15 16.29 5.22
N THR A 14 -0.92 17.34 5.56
CA THR A 14 -2.18 17.60 4.85
C THR A 14 -1.92 17.89 3.38
N GLU A 15 -0.88 18.65 3.06
CA GLU A 15 -0.48 18.90 1.67
C GLU A 15 -0.09 17.59 0.95
N PHE A 16 0.69 16.74 1.61
CA PHE A 16 1.04 15.42 1.09
C PHE A 16 -0.20 14.54 0.83
N LEU A 17 -1.14 14.47 1.77
CA LEU A 17 -2.35 13.66 1.64
C LEU A 17 -3.32 14.23 0.58
N ILE A 18 -3.39 15.55 0.43
CA ILE A 18 -4.13 16.18 -0.68
C ILE A 18 -3.50 15.80 -2.02
N ASN A 19 -2.17 15.89 -2.14
CA ASN A 19 -1.46 15.54 -3.38
C ASN A 19 -1.58 14.05 -3.71
N LEU A 20 -1.48 13.18 -2.69
CA LEU A 20 -1.79 11.76 -2.82
C LEU A 20 -3.22 11.55 -3.34
N ASN A 21 -4.18 12.27 -2.77
CA ASN A 21 -5.57 12.13 -3.16
C ASN A 21 -5.85 12.65 -4.59
N LYS A 22 -5.18 13.73 -5.01
CA LYS A 22 -5.18 14.19 -6.41
C LYS A 22 -4.63 13.12 -7.35
N PHE A 23 -3.51 12.50 -6.99
CA PHE A 23 -2.90 11.42 -7.76
C PHE A 23 -3.86 10.23 -7.94
N VAL A 24 -4.42 9.71 -6.85
CA VAL A 24 -5.32 8.56 -6.93
C VAL A 24 -6.64 8.88 -7.63
N PHE A 25 -7.13 10.12 -7.52
CA PHE A 25 -8.34 10.58 -8.21
C PHE A 25 -8.14 10.63 -9.73
N ILE A 26 -7.02 11.19 -10.21
CA ILE A 26 -6.65 11.18 -11.63
C ILE A 26 -6.59 9.74 -12.16
N PHE A 27 -6.11 8.82 -11.32
CA PHE A 27 -6.04 7.41 -11.63
C PHE A 27 -7.29 6.61 -11.23
N GLY A 28 -8.44 7.25 -11.11
CA GLY A 28 -9.75 6.60 -11.17
C GLY A 28 -10.26 5.96 -9.87
N LEU A 29 -9.66 6.35 -8.74
CA LEU A 29 -10.23 6.16 -7.42
C LEU A 29 -11.09 7.37 -7.02
N PRO A 30 -12.03 7.22 -6.08
CA PRO A 30 -12.86 8.33 -5.62
C PRO A 30 -12.05 9.33 -4.78
N ASN A 31 -12.62 10.52 -4.57
CA ASN A 31 -12.05 11.52 -3.67
C ASN A 31 -12.14 11.03 -2.21
N PHE A 32 -11.00 10.69 -1.61
CA PHE A 32 -10.89 10.28 -0.21
C PHE A 32 -10.52 11.43 0.73
N TRP A 33 -10.32 12.66 0.25
CA TRP A 33 -9.99 13.81 1.10
C TRP A 33 -11.25 14.53 1.60
N VAL A 34 -11.13 15.21 2.76
CA VAL A 34 -12.21 15.96 3.41
C VAL A 34 -12.84 17.01 2.50
N GLU A 35 -11.99 17.77 1.82
CA GLU A 35 -12.37 18.86 0.92
C GLU A 35 -12.46 18.40 -0.54
N ASP A 36 -13.02 19.28 -1.37
CA ASP A 36 -12.88 19.17 -2.82
C ASP A 36 -11.41 19.42 -3.22
N LEU A 37 -10.92 18.67 -4.20
CA LEU A 37 -9.51 18.68 -4.62
C LEU A 37 -9.06 19.95 -5.34
N GLY A 38 -9.95 20.94 -5.53
CA GLY A 38 -9.61 22.22 -6.14
C GLY A 38 -9.31 22.13 -7.63
N PHE A 39 -9.76 21.05 -8.29
CA PHE A 39 -9.72 20.95 -9.75
C PHE A 39 -10.74 21.90 -10.37
N SER A 40 -10.42 22.48 -11.53
CA SER A 40 -11.36 23.29 -12.30
C SER A 40 -12.57 22.46 -12.72
N ASP A 41 -13.74 23.09 -12.85
CA ASP A 41 -14.96 22.39 -13.26
C ASP A 41 -14.81 21.75 -14.63
N THR A 42 -14.06 22.38 -15.54
CA THR A 42 -13.71 21.83 -16.85
C THR A 42 -12.87 20.54 -16.70
N PHE A 43 -11.89 20.53 -15.80
CA PHE A 43 -11.07 19.35 -15.55
C PHE A 43 -11.92 18.20 -14.98
N LYS A 44 -12.78 18.48 -14.00
CA LYS A 44 -13.69 17.49 -13.41
C LYS A 44 -14.65 16.88 -14.44
N LYS A 45 -15.19 17.72 -15.34
CA LYS A 45 -16.07 17.29 -16.44
C LYS A 45 -15.38 16.37 -17.44
N ILE A 46 -14.06 16.48 -17.61
CA ILE A 46 -13.27 15.63 -18.51
C ILE A 46 -12.81 14.35 -17.80
N ILE A 47 -12.22 14.48 -16.62
CA ILE A 47 -11.59 13.36 -15.91
C ILE A 47 -12.60 12.37 -15.36
N GLY A 48 -13.80 12.82 -14.96
CA GLY A 48 -14.86 11.94 -14.45
C GLY A 48 -15.30 10.89 -15.48
N PRO A 49 -15.80 11.30 -16.66
CA PRO A 49 -16.14 10.37 -17.73
C PRO A 49 -14.95 9.52 -18.21
N LEU A 50 -13.75 10.12 -18.31
CA LEU A 50 -12.54 9.39 -18.72
C LEU A 50 -12.16 8.29 -17.71
N SER A 51 -12.29 8.59 -16.41
CA SER A 51 -12.09 7.63 -15.34
C SER A 51 -13.05 6.46 -15.46
N GLU A 52 -14.35 6.75 -15.63
CA GLU A 52 -15.40 5.73 -15.77
C GLU A 52 -15.21 4.87 -17.01
N ILE A 53 -14.91 5.48 -18.17
CA ILE A 53 -14.57 4.74 -19.41
C ILE A 53 -13.37 3.84 -19.17
N GLY A 54 -12.32 4.35 -18.52
CA GLY A 54 -11.14 3.56 -18.19
C GLY A 54 -11.45 2.39 -17.24
N ASN A 55 -12.41 2.54 -16.33
CA ASN A 55 -12.83 1.43 -15.46
C ASN A 55 -13.56 0.35 -16.26
N TRP A 56 -14.49 0.74 -17.12
CA TRP A 56 -15.20 -0.19 -18.00
C TRP A 56 -14.25 -0.89 -18.98
N SER A 57 -13.25 -0.20 -19.51
CA SER A 57 -12.26 -0.81 -20.41
C SER A 57 -11.43 -1.88 -19.70
N VAL A 58 -11.07 -1.67 -18.43
CA VAL A 58 -10.37 -2.68 -17.62
C VAL A 58 -11.25 -3.90 -17.38
N SER A 59 -12.51 -3.71 -16.99
CA SER A 59 -13.44 -4.82 -16.80
C SER A 59 -13.67 -5.60 -18.11
N ALA A 60 -13.83 -4.90 -19.23
CA ALA A 60 -13.95 -5.52 -20.54
C ALA A 60 -12.70 -6.30 -20.94
N MET A 61 -11.50 -5.76 -20.68
CA MET A 61 -10.23 -6.43 -20.91
C MET A 61 -10.15 -7.76 -20.15
N VAL A 62 -10.43 -7.75 -18.84
CA VAL A 62 -10.43 -8.97 -18.01
C VAL A 62 -11.44 -9.99 -18.52
N LEU A 63 -12.67 -9.57 -18.86
CA LEU A 63 -13.68 -10.46 -19.43
C LEU A 63 -13.23 -11.09 -20.76
N LEU A 64 -12.52 -10.33 -21.60
CA LEU A 64 -11.97 -10.85 -22.85
C LEU A 64 -10.79 -11.80 -22.62
N GLU A 65 -10.00 -11.64 -21.56
CA GLU A 65 -8.99 -12.64 -21.16
C GLU A 65 -9.68 -13.95 -20.74
N TYR A 66 -10.75 -13.89 -19.94
CA TYR A 66 -11.57 -15.08 -19.64
C TYR A 66 -12.18 -15.70 -20.90
N GLY A 67 -12.67 -14.88 -21.83
CA GLY A 67 -13.17 -15.37 -23.11
C GLY A 67 -12.08 -16.06 -23.95
N ALA A 68 -10.84 -15.59 -23.88
CA ALA A 68 -9.71 -16.17 -24.60
C ALA A 68 -9.47 -17.63 -24.24
N TYR A 69 -9.73 -18.01 -22.99
CA TYR A 69 -9.63 -19.40 -22.53
C TYR A 69 -10.55 -20.35 -23.34
N PHE A 70 -11.69 -19.85 -23.82
CA PHE A 70 -12.64 -20.64 -24.60
C PHE A 70 -12.49 -20.47 -26.12
N THR A 71 -12.01 -19.32 -26.58
CA THR A 71 -11.92 -19.02 -28.02
C THR A 71 -10.56 -19.39 -28.62
N GLN A 72 -9.46 -19.19 -27.90
CA GLN A 72 -8.10 -19.42 -28.40
C GLN A 72 -7.69 -20.89 -28.19
N LYS A 73 -7.90 -21.73 -29.21
CA LYS A 73 -7.65 -23.19 -29.12
C LYS A 73 -6.22 -23.60 -29.45
N ASN A 74 -5.48 -22.77 -30.18
CA ASN A 74 -4.16 -23.10 -30.71
C ASN A 74 -3.05 -22.34 -29.96
N LEU A 75 -3.08 -22.35 -28.62
CA LEU A 75 -2.06 -21.71 -27.80
C LEU A 75 -0.90 -22.67 -27.52
N THR A 76 0.33 -22.15 -27.60
CA THR A 76 1.51 -22.84 -27.06
C THR A 76 1.43 -22.95 -25.53
N GLU A 77 2.12 -23.91 -24.91
CA GLU A 77 2.15 -24.08 -23.45
C GLU A 77 2.52 -22.79 -22.71
N ARG A 78 3.47 -22.02 -23.28
CA ARG A 78 3.84 -20.71 -22.75
C ARG A 78 2.70 -19.71 -22.83
N GLN A 79 2.03 -19.59 -23.98
CA GLN A 79 0.89 -18.69 -24.15
C GLN A 79 -0.28 -19.06 -23.23
N THR A 80 -0.56 -20.35 -23.06
CA THR A 80 -1.56 -20.83 -22.10
C THR A 80 -1.18 -20.44 -20.68
N SER A 81 0.09 -20.59 -20.31
CA SER A 81 0.59 -20.20 -18.99
C SER A 81 0.51 -18.68 -18.77
N ASP A 82 0.85 -17.88 -19.77
CA ASP A 82 0.74 -16.41 -19.74
C ASP A 82 -0.72 -15.96 -19.62
N LEU A 83 -1.63 -16.60 -20.37
CA LEU A 83 -3.06 -16.34 -20.28
C LEU A 83 -3.60 -16.60 -18.87
N ILE A 84 -3.31 -17.77 -18.29
CA ILE A 84 -3.73 -18.13 -16.93
C ILE A 84 -3.15 -17.15 -15.90
N LEU A 85 -1.86 -16.78 -16.06
CA LEU A 85 -1.18 -15.83 -15.20
C LEU A 85 -1.89 -14.48 -15.20
N TYR A 86 -2.16 -13.90 -16.37
CA TYR A 86 -2.83 -12.60 -16.48
C TYR A 86 -4.29 -12.65 -16.02
N MET A 87 -5.03 -13.71 -16.33
CA MET A 87 -6.41 -13.89 -15.85
C MET A 87 -6.50 -13.84 -14.33
N ILE A 88 -5.63 -14.56 -13.63
CA ILE A 88 -5.60 -14.58 -12.16
C ILE A 88 -5.10 -13.23 -11.63
N ALA A 89 -3.99 -12.72 -12.17
CA ALA A 89 -3.37 -11.46 -11.78
C ALA A 89 -4.36 -10.29 -11.87
N HIS A 90 -4.89 -10.05 -13.06
CA HIS A 90 -5.76 -8.92 -13.33
C HIS A 90 -7.06 -8.99 -12.54
N SER A 91 -7.58 -10.19 -12.27
CA SER A 91 -8.77 -10.37 -11.44
C SER A 91 -8.55 -9.96 -9.99
N ILE A 92 -7.47 -10.45 -9.37
CA ILE A 92 -7.13 -10.12 -7.98
C ILE A 92 -6.91 -8.61 -7.84
N LEU A 93 -6.09 -8.05 -8.74
CA LEU A 93 -5.66 -6.65 -8.69
C LEU A 93 -6.81 -5.67 -9.01
N THR A 94 -7.70 -6.02 -9.95
CA THR A 94 -8.93 -5.24 -10.19
C THR A 94 -9.86 -5.27 -8.97
N GLY A 95 -9.90 -6.40 -8.26
CA GLY A 95 -10.62 -6.54 -6.99
C GLY A 95 -10.21 -5.50 -5.95
N TYR A 96 -8.92 -5.15 -5.86
CA TYR A 96 -8.44 -4.15 -4.92
C TYR A 96 -9.06 -2.77 -5.15
N ARG A 97 -9.13 -2.35 -6.41
CA ARG A 97 -9.70 -1.06 -6.79
C ARG A 97 -11.19 -1.00 -6.44
N ILE A 98 -11.94 -2.05 -6.77
CA ILE A 98 -13.37 -2.15 -6.45
C ILE A 98 -13.57 -2.05 -4.94
N ARG A 99 -12.78 -2.80 -4.17
CA ARG A 99 -12.85 -2.82 -2.72
C ARG A 99 -12.57 -1.45 -2.10
N MET A 100 -11.48 -0.79 -2.50
CA MET A 100 -11.13 0.56 -2.04
C MET A 100 -12.22 1.58 -2.38
N SER A 101 -12.82 1.47 -3.56
CA SER A 101 -13.90 2.37 -3.99
C SER A 101 -15.17 2.19 -3.14
N HIS A 102 -15.52 0.95 -2.76
CA HIS A 102 -16.67 0.69 -1.89
C HIS A 102 -16.48 1.19 -0.45
N GLN A 103 -15.23 1.34 0.00
CA GLN A 103 -14.91 1.79 1.37
C GLN A 103 -14.60 3.28 1.48
N THR A 104 -15.03 4.11 0.51
CA THR A 104 -14.74 5.55 0.43
C THR A 104 -14.91 6.30 1.75
N LYS A 105 -16.00 6.07 2.47
CA LYS A 105 -16.27 6.74 3.77
C LYS A 105 -15.23 6.38 4.84
N GLN A 106 -14.80 5.12 4.88
CA GLN A 106 -13.83 4.61 5.86
C GLN A 106 -12.43 5.15 5.57
N VAL A 107 -12.01 5.10 4.29
CA VAL A 107 -10.73 5.68 3.85
C VAL A 107 -10.67 7.17 4.17
N LYS A 108 -11.76 7.90 3.91
CA LYS A 108 -11.86 9.33 4.19
C LYS A 108 -11.74 9.67 5.68
N ASP A 109 -12.37 8.88 6.55
CA ASP A 109 -12.25 9.04 8.01
C ASP A 109 -10.82 8.78 8.50
N VAL A 110 -10.17 7.74 7.99
CA VAL A 110 -8.78 7.43 8.32
C VAL A 110 -7.83 8.53 7.83
N MET A 111 -7.99 9.01 6.59
CA MET A 111 -7.17 10.10 6.07
C MET A 111 -7.30 11.37 6.90
N TYR A 112 -8.51 11.70 7.36
CA TYR A 112 -8.74 12.81 8.27
C TYR A 112 -8.02 12.63 9.61
N LYS A 113 -8.14 11.44 10.23
CA LYS A 113 -7.48 11.14 11.51
C LYS A 113 -5.95 11.20 11.39
N LEU A 114 -5.38 10.63 10.34
CA LEU A 114 -3.94 10.61 10.05
C LEU A 114 -3.39 12.01 9.77
N GLY A 115 -4.14 12.81 9.00
CA GLY A 115 -3.66 14.10 8.50
C GLY A 115 -3.90 15.28 9.45
N ILE A 116 -5.00 15.25 10.19
CA ILE A 116 -5.50 16.39 10.96
C ILE A 116 -5.66 15.99 12.43
N GLY A 117 -6.59 15.06 12.72
CA GLY A 117 -7.06 14.83 14.09
C GLY A 117 -5.97 14.42 15.09
N LEU A 118 -5.08 13.50 14.71
CA LEU A 118 -4.00 13.04 15.61
C LEU A 118 -2.81 14.00 15.65
N LYS A 119 -2.62 14.80 14.60
CA LYS A 119 -1.49 15.74 14.47
C LYS A 119 -1.73 17.09 15.13
N GLU A 120 -2.98 17.44 15.40
CA GLU A 120 -3.33 18.69 16.09
C GLU A 120 -2.81 18.73 17.53
N VAL A 121 -2.71 17.56 18.18
CA VAL A 121 -2.27 17.47 19.59
C VAL A 121 -0.75 17.54 19.72
N TYR A 122 -0.04 16.80 18.89
CA TYR A 122 1.42 16.80 18.84
C TYR A 122 1.88 16.36 17.45
N ASN A 123 2.86 17.06 16.89
CA ASN A 123 3.45 16.72 15.60
C ASN A 123 4.92 17.09 15.59
N ASP A 124 5.77 16.07 15.69
CA ASP A 124 7.20 16.15 15.49
C ASP A 124 7.49 16.42 13.98
N GLU A 125 8.09 17.57 13.70
CA GLU A 125 8.36 18.03 12.33
C GLU A 125 9.35 17.11 11.59
N GLU A 126 10.32 16.52 12.31
CA GLU A 126 11.28 15.61 11.73
C GLU A 126 10.60 14.28 11.39
N ALA A 127 9.77 13.75 12.29
CA ALA A 127 8.99 12.54 12.05
C ALA A 127 8.02 12.73 10.88
N GLU A 128 7.41 13.90 10.74
CA GLU A 128 6.55 14.28 9.61
C GLU A 128 7.32 14.30 8.29
N GLU A 129 8.50 14.92 8.25
CA GLU A 129 9.30 14.98 7.03
C GLU A 129 9.80 13.60 6.59
N GLN A 130 10.22 12.77 7.55
CA GLN A 130 10.61 11.39 7.29
C GLN A 130 9.45 10.57 6.73
N MET A 131 8.23 10.74 7.26
CA MET A 131 7.01 10.07 6.76
C MET A 131 6.77 10.38 5.29
N ILE A 132 6.87 11.66 4.91
CA ILE A 132 6.63 12.11 3.54
C ILE A 132 7.72 11.59 2.60
N LYS A 133 8.99 11.70 2.98
CA LYS A 133 10.12 11.19 2.19
C LYS A 133 10.01 9.68 1.97
N LYS A 134 9.72 8.93 3.04
CA LYS A 134 9.54 7.48 3.00
C LYS A 134 8.36 7.09 2.11
N SER A 135 7.21 7.75 2.26
CA SER A 135 6.02 7.48 1.44
C SER A 135 6.28 7.72 -0.05
N LYS A 136 6.96 8.82 -0.40
CA LYS A 136 7.36 9.11 -1.79
C LYS A 136 8.35 8.09 -2.32
N PHE A 137 9.37 7.74 -1.54
CA PHE A 137 10.40 6.77 -1.92
C PHE A 137 9.81 5.39 -2.21
N PHE A 138 9.03 4.82 -1.29
CA PHE A 138 8.43 3.49 -1.47
C PHE A 138 7.40 3.47 -2.60
N SER A 139 6.60 4.53 -2.74
CA SER A 139 5.64 4.63 -3.84
C SER A 139 6.32 4.73 -5.19
N ALA A 140 7.36 5.56 -5.32
CA ALA A 140 8.14 5.69 -6.54
C ALA A 140 8.89 4.39 -6.86
N GLY A 141 9.52 3.77 -5.86
CA GLY A 141 10.22 2.50 -5.99
C GLY A 141 9.29 1.39 -6.49
N LEU A 142 8.07 1.31 -5.95
CA LEU A 142 7.07 0.35 -6.42
C LEU A 142 6.65 0.62 -7.87
N ILE A 143 6.36 1.87 -8.23
CA ILE A 143 5.95 2.22 -9.59
C ILE A 143 7.07 1.91 -10.57
N ILE A 144 8.31 2.32 -10.29
CA ILE A 144 9.48 2.05 -11.12
C ILE A 144 9.70 0.53 -11.28
N ASN A 145 9.62 -0.23 -10.19
CA ASN A 145 9.76 -1.68 -10.22
C ASN A 145 8.73 -2.35 -11.14
N CYS A 146 7.46 -1.94 -11.06
CA CYS A 146 6.41 -2.44 -11.96
C CYS A 146 6.62 -1.97 -13.41
N LEU A 147 7.01 -0.72 -13.64
CA LEU A 147 7.27 -0.18 -14.97
C LEU A 147 8.42 -0.91 -15.67
N ILE A 148 9.50 -1.24 -14.96
CA ILE A 148 10.63 -2.01 -15.51
C ILE A 148 10.14 -3.35 -16.05
N SER A 149 9.36 -4.10 -15.27
CA SER A 149 8.80 -5.39 -15.71
C SER A 149 7.91 -5.24 -16.95
N VAL A 150 7.01 -4.25 -16.96
CA VAL A 150 6.10 -3.97 -18.08
C VAL A 150 6.84 -3.59 -19.36
N ILE A 151 7.89 -2.76 -19.24
CA ILE A 151 8.73 -2.37 -20.37
C ILE A 151 9.46 -3.58 -20.93
N LEU A 152 9.98 -4.46 -20.09
CA LEU A 152 10.64 -5.69 -20.54
C LEU A 152 9.67 -6.63 -21.28
N TYR A 153 8.45 -6.80 -20.79
CA TYR A 153 7.40 -7.54 -21.50
C TYR A 153 7.07 -6.92 -22.86
N THR A 154 7.05 -5.58 -22.95
CA THR A 154 6.84 -4.86 -24.20
C THR A 154 8.00 -5.08 -25.17
N ILE A 155 9.24 -4.98 -24.70
CA ILE A 155 10.44 -5.24 -25.52
C ILE A 155 10.42 -6.68 -26.02
N GLU A 156 10.09 -7.65 -25.16
CA GLU A 156 9.99 -9.04 -25.57
C GLU A 156 8.91 -9.24 -26.64
N ALA A 157 7.75 -8.61 -26.50
CA ALA A 157 6.69 -8.64 -27.51
C ALA A 157 7.16 -8.09 -28.86
N ILE A 158 7.89 -6.97 -28.87
CA ILE A 158 8.48 -6.38 -30.08
C ILE A 158 9.52 -7.33 -30.70
N LEU A 159 10.41 -7.91 -29.89
CA LEU A 159 11.42 -8.85 -30.38
C LEU A 159 10.80 -10.10 -31.01
N ARG A 160 9.68 -10.61 -30.49
CA ARG A 160 8.94 -11.73 -31.11
C ARG A 160 8.39 -11.36 -32.49
N VAL A 161 7.88 -10.14 -32.64
CA VAL A 161 7.40 -9.64 -33.93
C VAL A 161 8.56 -9.56 -34.94
N VAL A 162 9.67 -8.94 -34.55
CA VAL A 162 10.81 -8.69 -35.43
C VAL A 162 11.56 -9.97 -35.81
N HIS A 163 11.85 -10.85 -34.83
CA HIS A 163 12.68 -12.03 -35.08
C HIS A 163 11.90 -13.27 -35.51
N LYS A 164 10.65 -13.43 -35.07
CA LYS A 164 9.85 -14.64 -35.34
C LYS A 164 8.67 -14.39 -36.28
N GLY A 165 8.42 -13.15 -36.69
CA GLY A 165 7.29 -12.79 -37.54
C GLY A 165 5.92 -13.07 -36.89
N GLN A 166 5.88 -13.15 -35.55
CA GLN A 166 4.68 -13.39 -34.77
C GLN A 166 3.86 -12.10 -34.61
N SER A 167 2.57 -12.25 -34.29
CA SER A 167 1.71 -11.11 -33.95
C SER A 167 2.17 -10.44 -32.65
N PHE A 168 2.01 -9.12 -32.54
CA PHE A 168 2.28 -8.40 -31.30
C PHE A 168 1.23 -8.74 -30.24
N TYR A 169 1.65 -9.20 -29.07
CA TYR A 169 0.76 -9.38 -27.93
C TYR A 169 1.53 -9.24 -26.61
N THR A 170 0.89 -8.57 -25.65
CA THR A 170 1.29 -8.55 -24.23
C THR A 170 0.26 -9.28 -23.38
N ILE A 171 -1.02 -9.15 -23.73
CA ILE A 171 -2.14 -9.89 -23.16
C ILE A 171 -2.83 -10.70 -24.26
N ILE A 172 -3.40 -11.85 -23.89
CA ILE A 172 -4.13 -12.73 -24.80
C ILE A 172 -5.62 -12.53 -24.52
N THR A 173 -6.38 -12.13 -25.54
CA THR A 173 -7.80 -11.78 -25.43
C THR A 173 -8.64 -12.64 -26.38
N ALA A 174 -9.96 -12.68 -26.15
CA ALA A 174 -10.88 -13.51 -26.94
C ALA A 174 -10.88 -13.16 -28.43
N TRP A 175 -10.60 -11.89 -28.74
CA TRP A 175 -10.34 -11.35 -30.07
C TRP A 175 -9.30 -10.25 -29.93
N PRO A 176 -8.31 -10.12 -30.82
CA PRO A 176 -8.13 -10.91 -32.06
C PRO A 176 -7.50 -12.29 -31.85
N ASP A 177 -7.76 -13.20 -32.78
CA ASP A 177 -7.10 -14.52 -32.82
C ASP A 177 -5.58 -14.35 -32.93
N MET A 178 -4.80 -15.18 -32.25
CA MET A 178 -3.34 -15.04 -32.20
C MET A 178 -2.66 -15.17 -33.57
N ASP A 179 -3.22 -15.99 -34.46
CA ASP A 179 -2.68 -16.24 -35.79
C ASP A 179 -3.18 -15.24 -36.85
N ASP A 180 -4.20 -14.45 -36.53
CA ASP A 180 -4.74 -13.44 -37.45
C ASP A 180 -3.80 -12.23 -37.58
N LYS A 181 -3.22 -12.05 -38.77
CA LYS A 181 -2.32 -10.93 -39.10
C LYS A 181 -3.00 -9.77 -39.82
N SER A 182 -4.34 -9.76 -39.89
CA SER A 182 -5.11 -8.69 -40.52
C SER A 182 -4.85 -7.32 -39.87
N VAL A 183 -5.03 -6.25 -40.66
CA VAL A 183 -4.86 -4.86 -40.18
C VAL A 183 -5.80 -4.58 -39.00
N LEU A 184 -7.04 -5.06 -39.07
CA LEU A 184 -8.03 -4.89 -38.01
C LEU A 184 -7.60 -5.55 -36.69
N SER A 185 -7.02 -6.75 -36.77
CA SER A 185 -6.49 -7.47 -35.61
C SER A 185 -5.28 -6.76 -35.00
N ASN A 186 -4.42 -6.14 -35.81
CA ASN A 186 -3.33 -5.32 -35.28
C ASN A 186 -3.83 -4.03 -34.60
N ILE A 187 -4.87 -3.40 -35.13
CA ILE A 187 -5.55 -2.27 -34.47
C ILE A 187 -6.13 -2.72 -33.12
N GLY A 188 -6.80 -3.87 -33.08
CA GLY A 188 -7.35 -4.45 -31.85
C GLY A 188 -6.27 -4.66 -30.78
N ARG A 189 -5.13 -5.27 -31.14
CA ARG A 189 -3.98 -5.45 -30.22
C ARG A 189 -3.44 -4.13 -29.68
N ALA A 190 -3.36 -3.10 -30.50
CA ALA A 190 -2.92 -1.78 -30.07
C ALA A 190 -3.90 -1.16 -29.06
N ILE A 191 -5.21 -1.31 -29.27
CA ILE A 191 -6.25 -0.87 -28.32
C ILE A 191 -6.12 -1.61 -26.98
N PHE A 192 -5.98 -2.94 -27.00
CA PHE A 192 -5.81 -3.73 -25.78
C PHE A 192 -4.52 -3.40 -25.03
N TYR A 193 -3.45 -3.07 -25.76
CA TYR A 193 -2.22 -2.57 -25.15
C TYR A 193 -2.44 -1.24 -24.42
N ILE A 194 -3.22 -0.32 -24.98
CA ILE A 194 -3.61 0.94 -24.31
C ILE A 194 -4.45 0.64 -23.06
N PHE A 195 -5.41 -0.29 -23.14
CA PHE A 195 -6.22 -0.69 -21.97
C PHE A 195 -5.37 -1.30 -20.87
N TRP A 196 -4.35 -2.08 -21.23
CA TRP A 196 -3.41 -2.64 -20.27
C TRP A 196 -2.57 -1.55 -19.57
N TRP A 197 -2.17 -0.50 -20.28
CA TRP A 197 -1.53 0.67 -19.64
C TRP A 197 -2.48 1.41 -18.71
N ILE A 198 -3.74 1.63 -19.11
CA ILE A 198 -4.76 2.24 -18.24
C ILE A 198 -4.91 1.40 -16.97
N TYR A 199 -5.03 0.07 -17.11
CA TYR A 199 -5.09 -0.87 -16.01
C TYR A 199 -3.92 -0.68 -15.01
N LEU A 200 -2.68 -0.61 -15.49
CA LEU A 200 -1.50 -0.42 -14.63
C LEU A 200 -1.58 0.87 -13.80
N THR A 201 -2.06 1.96 -14.41
CA THR A 201 -2.22 3.22 -13.66
C THR A 201 -3.21 3.11 -12.50
N ARG A 202 -4.26 2.29 -12.64
CA ARG A 202 -5.24 2.02 -11.57
C ARG A 202 -4.59 1.26 -10.40
N ILE A 203 -3.69 0.33 -10.69
CA ILE A 203 -2.96 -0.43 -9.68
C ILE A 203 -1.99 0.48 -8.91
N PHE A 204 -1.28 1.37 -9.62
CA PHE A 204 -0.40 2.35 -8.98
C PHE A 204 -1.17 3.23 -7.99
N ALA A 205 -2.38 3.67 -8.35
CA ALA A 205 -3.24 4.46 -7.46
C ALA A 205 -3.51 3.73 -6.13
N VAL A 206 -3.95 2.48 -6.21
CA VAL A 206 -4.26 1.67 -5.02
C VAL A 206 -3.01 1.42 -4.19
N TYR A 207 -1.90 1.03 -4.82
CA TYR A 207 -0.68 0.69 -4.10
C TYR A 207 -0.04 1.89 -3.41
N THR A 208 0.03 3.04 -4.08
CA THR A 208 0.50 4.29 -3.48
C THR A 208 -0.38 4.69 -2.29
N LEU A 209 -1.71 4.54 -2.38
CA LEU A 209 -2.61 4.80 -1.26
C LEU A 209 -2.31 3.90 -0.06
N VAL A 210 -2.28 2.57 -0.28
CA VAL A 210 -2.08 1.59 0.80
C VAL A 210 -0.71 1.76 1.47
N ILE A 211 0.35 1.95 0.68
CA ILE A 211 1.70 2.22 1.22
C ILE A 211 1.70 3.50 2.06
N SER A 212 1.11 4.59 1.55
CA SER A 212 1.09 5.86 2.26
C SER A 212 0.30 5.79 3.57
N LEU A 213 -0.85 5.08 3.59
CA LEU A 213 -1.62 4.86 4.82
C LEU A 213 -0.85 4.05 5.85
N THR A 214 -0.16 2.99 5.41
CA THR A 214 0.62 2.10 6.27
C THR A 214 1.81 2.84 6.88
N ILE A 215 2.55 3.61 6.06
CA ILE A 215 3.66 4.44 6.52
C ILE A 215 3.16 5.51 7.51
N ALA A 216 2.05 6.19 7.20
CA ALA A 216 1.48 7.19 8.10
C ALA A 216 1.16 6.61 9.50
N ILE A 217 0.62 5.39 9.59
CA ILE A 217 0.41 4.70 10.87
C ILE A 217 1.73 4.46 11.62
N GLY A 218 2.75 3.93 10.95
CA GLY A 218 4.06 3.69 11.60
C GLY A 218 4.65 4.99 12.15
N HIS A 219 4.50 6.08 11.40
CA HIS A 219 4.94 7.40 11.85
C HIS A 219 4.09 7.99 12.98
N LEU A 220 2.83 7.59 13.16
CA LEU A 220 2.05 7.98 14.34
C LEU A 220 2.60 7.36 15.62
N PHE A 221 3.03 6.10 15.59
CA PHE A 221 3.72 5.48 16.73
C PHE A 221 5.04 6.18 17.01
N LYS A 222 5.82 6.51 15.98
CA LYS A 222 7.04 7.30 16.14
C LYS A 222 6.79 8.67 16.76
N ASN A 223 5.76 9.37 16.31
CA ASN A 223 5.36 10.66 16.85
C ASN A 223 4.90 10.54 18.32
N LEU A 224 4.20 9.47 18.66
CA LEU A 224 3.79 9.16 20.03
C LEU A 224 4.98 8.82 20.94
N ASN A 225 5.99 8.11 20.40
CA ASN A 225 7.26 7.86 21.09
C ASN A 225 7.98 9.18 21.43
N SER A 226 8.03 10.11 20.47
CA SER A 226 8.59 11.45 20.67
C SER A 226 7.78 12.25 21.70
N TYR A 227 6.45 12.20 21.62
CA TYR A 227 5.55 12.84 22.58
C TYR A 227 5.85 12.43 24.02
N PHE A 228 5.86 11.12 24.32
CA PHE A 228 6.09 10.65 25.70
C PHE A 228 7.46 11.02 26.22
N ARG A 229 8.50 10.97 25.38
CA ARG A 229 9.86 11.43 25.76
C ARG A 229 9.93 12.93 26.00
N SER A 230 9.11 13.71 25.31
CA SER A 230 9.09 15.16 25.48
C SER A 230 8.46 15.62 26.80
N LEU A 231 7.72 14.74 27.50
CA LEU A 231 7.07 15.07 28.77
C LEU A 231 8.06 15.36 29.90
N ASP A 232 9.28 14.81 29.83
CA ASP A 232 10.30 15.05 30.86
C ASP A 232 10.71 16.53 30.93
N LYS A 233 10.64 17.24 29.79
CA LYS A 233 10.93 18.68 29.69
C LYS A 233 10.00 19.55 30.55
N ILE A 234 8.81 19.06 30.94
CA ILE A 234 7.91 19.76 31.86
C ILE A 234 8.62 19.99 33.21
N PHE A 235 9.49 19.07 33.63
CA PHE A 235 10.20 19.19 34.90
C PHE A 235 11.38 20.17 34.84
N GLU A 236 11.83 20.54 33.64
CA GLU A 236 12.90 21.51 33.40
C GLU A 236 12.41 22.97 33.43
N ASP A 237 11.10 23.24 33.45
CA ASP A 237 10.58 24.62 33.43
C ASP A 237 10.75 25.33 34.78
N ASP A 238 11.74 26.22 34.90
CA ASP A 238 12.02 26.97 36.13
C ASP A 238 10.89 27.94 36.55
N ASN A 239 9.93 28.24 35.67
CA ASN A 239 8.82 29.14 35.98
C ASN A 239 7.67 28.46 36.74
N LEU A 240 7.64 27.13 36.78
CA LEU A 240 6.56 26.35 37.39
C LEU A 240 6.98 25.82 38.77
N THR A 241 6.05 25.87 39.73
CA THR A 241 6.23 25.16 40.99
C THR A 241 6.17 23.65 40.77
N GLN A 242 6.80 22.87 41.66
CA GLN A 242 6.76 21.39 41.58
C GLN A 242 5.34 20.83 41.46
N LYS A 243 4.37 21.45 42.16
CA LYS A 243 2.97 21.02 42.13
C LYS A 243 2.31 21.31 40.77
N GLU A 244 2.66 22.41 40.12
CA GLU A 244 2.18 22.76 38.78
C GLU A 244 2.80 21.82 37.72
N LYS A 245 4.11 21.56 37.80
CA LYS A 245 4.81 20.59 36.94
C LYS A 245 4.16 19.21 37.00
N GLU A 246 3.90 18.71 38.20
CA GLU A 246 3.25 17.42 38.41
C GLU A 246 1.82 17.37 37.85
N LEU A 247 1.05 18.45 38.00
CA LEU A 247 -0.31 18.54 37.48
C LEU A 247 -0.32 18.59 35.94
N GLU A 248 0.58 19.38 35.36
CA GLU A 248 0.75 19.48 33.92
C GLU A 248 1.19 18.14 33.32
N TYR A 249 2.19 17.49 33.93
CA TYR A 249 2.63 16.16 33.55
C TYR A 249 1.49 15.14 33.62
N GLU A 250 0.72 15.10 34.72
CA GLU A 250 -0.40 14.15 34.87
C GLU A 250 -1.46 14.37 33.77
N ASN A 251 -1.74 15.61 33.40
CA ASN A 251 -2.67 15.95 32.32
C ASN A 251 -2.12 15.59 30.94
N ALA A 252 -0.85 15.91 30.66
CA ALA A 252 -0.19 15.57 29.41
C ALA A 252 -0.09 14.05 29.24
N PHE A 253 0.23 13.30 30.31
CA PHE A 253 0.26 11.85 30.26
C PHE A 253 -1.11 11.26 29.89
N LYS A 254 -2.21 11.79 30.46
CA LYS A 254 -3.58 11.40 30.08
C LYS A 254 -3.90 11.70 28.62
N VAL A 255 -3.42 12.83 28.10
CA VAL A 255 -3.52 13.16 26.68
C VAL A 255 -2.77 12.13 25.83
N GLY A 256 -1.54 11.78 26.20
CA GLY A 256 -0.77 10.70 25.55
C GLY A 256 -1.50 9.36 25.50
N ILE A 257 -2.13 8.95 26.60
CA ILE A 257 -2.97 7.73 26.65
C ILE A 257 -4.12 7.83 25.64
N LYS A 258 -4.77 9.00 25.56
CA LYS A 258 -5.87 9.21 24.60
C LYS A 258 -5.38 9.15 23.15
N ILE A 259 -4.22 9.75 22.84
CA ILE A 259 -3.60 9.66 21.51
C ILE A 259 -3.27 8.20 21.20
N HIS A 260 -2.67 7.45 22.14
CA HIS A 260 -2.37 6.03 21.97
C HIS A 260 -3.63 5.22 21.62
N ALA A 261 -4.73 5.41 22.36
CA ALA A 261 -5.99 4.72 22.10
C ALA A 261 -6.56 5.07 20.71
N GLU A 262 -6.50 6.33 20.28
CA GLU A 262 -6.95 6.74 18.95
C GLU A 262 -6.03 6.23 17.83
N THR A 263 -4.72 6.17 18.06
CA THR A 263 -3.75 5.53 17.14
C THR A 263 -4.06 4.05 16.97
N LEU A 264 -4.34 3.31 18.05
CA LEU A 264 -4.74 1.89 17.97
C LEU A 264 -6.04 1.71 17.17
N LYS A 265 -7.05 2.55 17.40
CA LYS A 265 -8.30 2.54 16.61
C LYS A 265 -8.03 2.83 15.13
N CYS A 266 -7.14 3.79 14.84
CA CYS A 266 -6.76 4.14 13.47
C CYS A 266 -6.04 2.99 12.78
N THR A 267 -5.11 2.31 13.48
CA THR A 267 -4.44 1.10 13.00
C THR A 267 -5.44 -0.02 12.69
N GLY A 268 -6.42 -0.25 13.57
CA GLY A 268 -7.50 -1.20 13.31
C GLY A 268 -8.36 -0.85 12.08
N ALA A 269 -8.63 0.43 11.87
CA ALA A 269 -9.36 0.90 10.67
C ALA A 269 -8.54 0.72 9.39
N VAL A 270 -7.24 1.05 9.40
CA VAL A 270 -6.32 0.80 8.27
C VAL A 270 -6.22 -0.69 7.98
N GLN A 271 -6.10 -1.53 9.00
CA GLN A 271 -6.12 -2.99 8.86
C GLN A 271 -7.41 -3.44 8.16
N ALA A 272 -8.59 -2.96 8.56
CA ALA A 272 -9.86 -3.36 7.95
C ALA A 272 -10.01 -2.90 6.48
N ILE A 273 -9.48 -1.73 6.14
CA ILE A 273 -9.48 -1.18 4.77
C ILE A 273 -8.50 -1.95 3.88
N CYS A 274 -7.28 -2.19 4.37
CA CYS A 274 -6.20 -2.77 3.58
C CYS A 274 -6.15 -4.30 3.63
N ARG A 275 -6.94 -4.95 4.50
CA ARG A 275 -6.95 -6.41 4.71
C ARG A 275 -7.01 -7.18 3.40
N ASP A 276 -7.94 -6.82 2.52
CA ASP A 276 -8.15 -7.54 1.26
C ASP A 276 -7.00 -7.33 0.28
N VAL A 277 -6.39 -6.15 0.27
CA VAL A 277 -5.20 -5.85 -0.55
C VAL A 277 -4.00 -6.64 -0.05
N PHE A 278 -3.75 -6.66 1.27
CA PHE A 278 -2.65 -7.44 1.85
C PHE A 278 -2.84 -8.93 1.63
N SER A 279 -4.06 -9.44 1.87
CA SER A 279 -4.41 -10.84 1.67
C SER A 279 -4.25 -11.25 0.21
N GLY A 280 -4.81 -10.44 -0.69
CA GLY A 280 -4.68 -10.66 -2.12
C GLY A 280 -3.23 -10.58 -2.58
N GLN A 281 -2.40 -9.69 -2.03
CA GLN A 281 -1.01 -9.55 -2.45
C GLN A 281 -0.20 -10.80 -2.08
N ILE A 282 -0.48 -11.42 -0.93
CA ILE A 282 0.13 -12.70 -0.55
C ILE A 282 -0.31 -13.81 -1.50
N ILE A 283 -1.62 -13.94 -1.76
CA ILE A 283 -2.15 -14.96 -2.69
C ILE A 283 -1.56 -14.76 -4.08
N PHE A 284 -1.59 -13.53 -4.58
CA PHE A 284 -1.02 -13.11 -5.86
C PHE A 284 0.46 -13.49 -5.94
N ASN A 285 1.25 -13.15 -4.92
CA ASN A 285 2.67 -13.49 -4.88
C ASN A 285 2.90 -15.01 -4.97
N LEU A 286 2.19 -15.80 -4.16
CA LEU A 286 2.31 -17.27 -4.15
C LEU A 286 1.89 -17.88 -5.50
N THR A 287 0.74 -17.48 -6.04
CA THR A 287 0.23 -18.05 -7.29
C THR A 287 1.15 -17.72 -8.46
N ILE A 288 1.59 -16.46 -8.59
CA ILE A 288 2.44 -16.08 -9.70
C ILE A 288 3.83 -16.73 -9.59
N LEU A 289 4.39 -16.85 -8.39
CA LEU A 289 5.66 -17.56 -8.22
C LEU A 289 5.57 -19.02 -8.65
N ILE A 290 4.50 -19.73 -8.29
CA ILE A 290 4.26 -21.11 -8.75
C ILE A 290 4.16 -21.18 -10.28
N LEU A 291 3.41 -20.25 -10.90
CA LEU A 291 3.27 -20.20 -12.36
C LEU A 291 4.59 -19.87 -13.06
N LEU A 292 5.37 -18.92 -12.55
CA LEU A 292 6.67 -18.55 -13.10
C LEU A 292 7.67 -19.71 -12.99
N MET A 293 7.64 -20.47 -11.89
CA MET A 293 8.46 -21.68 -11.75
C MET A 293 8.05 -22.75 -12.76
N TYR A 294 6.75 -23.01 -12.92
CA TYR A 294 6.24 -23.92 -13.95
C TYR A 294 6.67 -23.49 -15.36
N GLN A 295 6.56 -22.20 -15.68
CA GLN A 295 7.01 -21.65 -16.95
C GLN A 295 8.53 -21.81 -17.15
N MET A 296 9.33 -21.62 -16.10
CA MET A 296 10.78 -21.73 -16.21
C MET A 296 11.26 -23.17 -16.49
N VAL A 297 10.56 -24.16 -15.94
CA VAL A 297 10.87 -25.59 -16.16
C VAL A 297 10.47 -26.05 -17.56
N ASN A 298 9.29 -25.62 -18.05
CA ASN A 298 8.72 -26.15 -19.30
C ASN A 298 9.00 -25.30 -20.53
N SER A 299 9.39 -24.02 -20.38
CA SER A 299 9.64 -23.14 -21.53
C SER A 299 10.99 -23.40 -22.19
N THR A 300 11.05 -23.13 -23.49
CA THR A 300 12.31 -23.15 -24.25
C THR A 300 13.36 -22.23 -23.62
N ARG A 301 14.57 -22.77 -23.44
CA ARG A 301 15.71 -22.09 -22.82
C ARG A 301 16.23 -20.98 -23.73
N ASN A 302 15.62 -19.81 -23.64
CA ASN A 302 16.02 -18.58 -24.32
C ASN A 302 16.36 -17.52 -23.28
N LEU A 303 17.47 -16.79 -23.48
CA LEU A 303 17.94 -15.75 -22.57
C LEU A 303 16.87 -14.67 -22.35
N THR A 304 16.17 -14.24 -23.40
CA THR A 304 15.11 -13.22 -23.27
C THR A 304 13.96 -13.70 -22.40
N ASN A 305 13.54 -14.96 -22.55
CA ASN A 305 12.46 -15.53 -21.76
C ASN A 305 12.87 -15.64 -20.30
N ALA A 306 14.08 -16.17 -20.04
CA ALA A 306 14.61 -16.31 -18.69
C ALA A 306 14.72 -14.95 -17.99
N LEU A 307 15.20 -13.92 -18.70
CA LEU A 307 15.29 -12.57 -18.18
C LEU A 307 13.91 -12.02 -17.80
N THR A 308 12.91 -12.12 -18.68
CA THR A 308 11.54 -11.66 -18.37
C THR A 308 10.96 -12.38 -17.14
N LEU A 309 11.14 -13.70 -17.02
CA LEU A 309 10.63 -14.48 -15.89
C LEU A 309 11.32 -14.10 -14.57
N VAL A 310 12.66 -14.01 -14.57
CA VAL A 310 13.43 -13.63 -13.37
C VAL A 310 13.09 -12.20 -12.95
N THR A 311 13.03 -11.25 -13.90
CA THR A 311 12.65 -9.88 -13.56
C THR A 311 11.22 -9.81 -13.02
N THR A 312 10.29 -10.58 -13.56
CA THR A 312 8.91 -10.62 -13.04
C THR A 312 8.85 -11.20 -11.64
N ALA A 313 9.59 -12.28 -11.37
CA ALA A 313 9.71 -12.84 -10.03
C ALA A 313 10.29 -11.82 -9.04
N LEU A 314 11.36 -11.12 -9.43
CA LEU A 314 11.96 -10.06 -8.62
C LEU A 314 10.97 -8.92 -8.38
N THR A 315 10.25 -8.48 -9.41
CA THR A 315 9.24 -7.42 -9.29
C THR A 315 8.18 -7.79 -8.27
N ILE A 316 7.66 -9.00 -8.30
CA ILE A 316 6.60 -9.44 -7.39
C ILE A 316 7.13 -9.63 -5.97
N LEU A 317 8.35 -10.16 -5.80
CA LEU A 317 9.00 -10.26 -4.49
C LEU A 317 9.27 -8.86 -3.90
N CYS A 318 9.84 -7.93 -4.68
CA CYS A 318 10.09 -6.56 -4.23
C CYS A 318 8.78 -5.83 -3.85
N SER A 319 7.72 -5.96 -4.66
CA SER A 319 6.43 -5.36 -4.34
C SER A 319 5.83 -5.91 -3.04
N THR A 320 5.92 -7.23 -2.82
CA THR A 320 5.51 -7.84 -1.54
C THR A 320 6.38 -7.35 -0.38
N GLY A 321 7.69 -7.22 -0.59
CA GLY A 321 8.63 -6.66 0.38
C GLY A 321 8.24 -5.24 0.79
N PHE A 322 7.90 -4.37 -0.16
CA PHE A 322 7.44 -3.02 0.15
C PHE A 322 6.20 -2.99 1.06
N PHE A 323 5.22 -3.86 0.86
CA PHE A 323 4.08 -3.94 1.77
C PHE A 323 4.47 -4.47 3.16
N MET A 324 5.25 -5.55 3.20
CA MET A 324 5.59 -6.22 4.47
C MET A 324 6.59 -5.43 5.32
N TRP A 325 7.54 -4.74 4.71
CA TRP A 325 8.49 -3.89 5.44
C TRP A 325 7.79 -2.68 6.07
N ASN A 326 6.95 -1.98 5.30
CA ASN A 326 6.20 -0.84 5.84
C ASN A 326 5.20 -1.27 6.93
N ALA A 327 4.59 -2.45 6.82
CA ALA A 327 3.75 -3.00 7.89
C ALA A 327 4.57 -3.43 9.12
N GLY A 328 5.75 -4.04 8.90
CA GLY A 328 6.66 -4.44 9.97
C GLY A 328 7.20 -3.25 10.77
N ASP A 329 7.42 -2.11 10.13
CA ASP A 329 7.84 -0.88 10.81
C ASP A 329 6.80 -0.39 11.84
N ILE A 330 5.50 -0.61 11.59
CA ILE A 330 4.46 -0.29 12.57
C ILE A 330 4.68 -1.10 13.85
N THR A 331 4.93 -2.40 13.72
CA THR A 331 5.19 -3.28 14.86
C THR A 331 6.42 -2.84 15.62
N VAL A 332 7.53 -2.55 14.92
CA VAL A 332 8.77 -2.10 15.56
C VAL A 332 8.58 -0.77 16.31
N GLU A 333 7.94 0.22 15.70
CA GLU A 333 7.71 1.52 16.34
C GLU A 333 6.72 1.42 17.52
N ALA A 334 5.73 0.53 17.45
CA ALA A 334 4.79 0.26 18.53
C ALA A 334 5.47 -0.44 19.73
N GLU A 335 6.41 -1.38 19.49
CA GLU A 335 7.15 -2.09 20.54
C GLU A 335 8.07 -1.16 21.37
N ILE A 336 8.48 -0.02 20.81
CA ILE A 336 9.30 0.99 21.51
C ILE A 336 8.46 1.82 22.50
N LEU A 337 7.15 1.90 22.30
CA LEU A 337 6.24 2.78 23.03
C LEU A 337 6.23 2.57 24.55
N PRO A 338 6.18 1.34 25.10
CA PRO A 338 6.28 1.12 26.53
C PRO A 338 7.56 1.71 27.14
N THR A 339 8.68 1.61 26.43
CA THR A 339 9.96 2.20 26.87
C THR A 339 9.91 3.72 26.80
N ALA A 340 9.30 4.30 25.77
CA ALA A 340 9.11 5.75 25.69
C ALA A 340 8.22 6.28 26.83
N MET A 341 7.15 5.55 27.19
CA MET A 341 6.31 5.86 28.35
C MET A 341 7.10 5.77 29.66
N TYR A 342 7.94 4.73 29.82
CA TYR A 342 8.80 4.59 31.00
C TYR A 342 9.82 5.72 31.13
N CYS A 343 10.37 6.20 30.03
CA CYS A 343 11.34 7.30 29.98
C CYS A 343 10.67 8.68 29.85
N SER A 344 9.44 8.86 30.36
CA SER A 344 8.70 10.12 30.22
C SER A 344 8.96 11.13 31.36
N GLY A 345 9.79 10.80 32.36
CA GLY A 345 10.05 11.68 33.50
C GLY A 345 9.09 11.51 34.69
N TRP A 346 8.32 10.42 34.73
CA TRP A 346 7.35 10.13 35.80
C TRP A 346 8.00 10.05 37.20
N GLU A 347 9.29 9.72 37.27
CA GLU A 347 10.09 9.61 38.48
C GLU A 347 10.24 10.96 39.21
N ASN A 348 10.09 12.07 38.49
CA ASN A 348 10.16 13.42 39.04
C ASN A 348 8.90 13.79 39.84
N CYS A 349 7.80 13.02 39.73
CA CYS A 349 6.58 13.22 40.52
C CYS A 349 6.74 12.73 41.97
N GLN A 350 6.34 13.57 42.93
CA GLN A 350 6.50 13.31 44.36
C GLN A 350 5.16 12.97 45.06
N HIS A 351 5.26 12.39 46.26
CA HIS A 351 4.15 12.15 47.19
C HIS A 351 2.88 11.53 46.53
N GLY A 352 1.73 12.19 46.67
CA GLY A 352 0.45 11.71 46.19
C GLY A 352 0.31 11.72 44.66
N SER A 353 1.00 12.63 43.97
CA SER A 353 1.02 12.66 42.50
C SER A 353 1.72 11.42 41.94
N SER A 354 2.85 11.05 42.54
CA SER A 354 3.63 9.85 42.17
C SER A 354 2.76 8.58 42.16
N VAL A 355 1.91 8.39 43.16
CA VAL A 355 1.04 7.20 43.25
C VAL A 355 0.02 7.15 42.10
N ARG A 356 -0.56 8.29 41.71
CA ARG A 356 -1.54 8.36 40.62
C ARG A 356 -0.86 8.15 39.27
N VAL A 357 0.23 8.85 39.03
CA VAL A 357 1.02 8.76 37.78
C VAL A 357 1.54 7.35 37.57
N ARG A 358 2.11 6.70 38.59
CA ARG A 358 2.59 5.31 38.48
C ARG A 358 1.50 4.34 38.06
N LYS A 359 0.27 4.50 38.59
CA LYS A 359 -0.87 3.66 38.16
C LYS A 359 -1.23 3.89 36.70
N LEU A 360 -1.29 5.15 36.26
CA LEU A 360 -1.54 5.48 34.86
C LEU A 360 -0.46 4.92 33.94
N LEU A 361 0.81 5.08 34.32
CA LEU A 361 1.97 4.59 33.59
C LEU A 361 1.92 3.07 33.42
N VAL A 362 1.75 2.32 34.50
CA VAL A 362 1.73 0.84 34.46
C VAL A 362 0.60 0.35 33.54
N ILE A 363 -0.61 0.91 33.68
CA ILE A 363 -1.75 0.52 32.82
C ILE A 363 -1.47 0.86 31.35
N ALA A 364 -0.93 2.05 31.08
CA ALA A 364 -0.60 2.48 29.71
C ALA A 364 0.48 1.60 29.09
N MET A 365 1.53 1.26 29.84
CA MET A 365 2.60 0.37 29.41
C MET A 365 2.09 -1.05 29.16
N MET A 366 1.25 -1.60 30.04
CA MET A 366 0.62 -2.91 29.84
C MET A 366 -0.15 -2.94 28.51
N GLN A 367 -0.91 -1.89 28.20
CA GLN A 367 -1.65 -1.81 26.93
C GLN A 367 -0.72 -1.63 25.71
N ALA A 368 0.41 -0.92 25.87
CA ALA A 368 1.37 -0.71 24.79
C ALA A 368 2.27 -1.93 24.51
N GLN A 369 2.35 -2.88 25.46
CA GLN A 369 3.06 -4.14 25.28
C GLN A 369 2.29 -5.16 24.43
N GLU A 370 0.99 -4.94 24.21
CA GLU A 370 0.20 -5.77 23.29
C GLU A 370 0.70 -5.58 21.85
N PRO A 371 1.05 -6.66 21.13
CA PRO A 371 1.68 -6.57 19.82
C PRO A 371 0.74 -5.96 18.78
N VAL A 372 1.17 -4.86 18.17
CA VAL A 372 0.45 -4.22 17.06
C VAL A 372 1.02 -4.77 15.75
N ALA A 373 0.28 -5.69 15.11
CA ALA A 373 0.65 -6.25 13.81
C ALA A 373 -0.52 -6.19 12.82
N LEU A 374 -0.25 -5.70 11.61
CA LEU A 374 -1.16 -5.84 10.49
C LEU A 374 -1.11 -7.29 9.99
N THR A 375 -2.25 -7.85 9.61
CA THR A 375 -2.34 -9.25 9.20
C THR A 375 -2.90 -9.41 7.78
N GLY A 376 -2.27 -10.26 6.99
CA GLY A 376 -2.80 -10.80 5.74
C GLY A 376 -3.52 -12.13 5.98
N LEU A 377 -4.58 -12.41 5.22
CA LEU A 377 -5.42 -13.61 5.35
C LEU A 377 -6.04 -13.81 6.75
N GLY A 378 -5.97 -12.79 7.62
CA GLY A 378 -6.40 -12.84 9.02
C GLY A 378 -5.46 -13.58 9.96
N VAL A 379 -4.39 -14.22 9.47
CA VAL A 379 -3.50 -15.06 10.29
C VAL A 379 -2.02 -14.77 10.07
N ILE A 380 -1.63 -14.27 8.89
CA ILE A 380 -0.22 -14.02 8.57
C ILE A 380 0.13 -12.60 9.01
N ALA A 381 0.94 -12.45 10.06
CA ALA A 381 1.49 -11.15 10.42
C ALA A 381 2.37 -10.60 9.28
N LEU A 382 2.10 -9.39 8.81
CA LEU A 382 2.90 -8.70 7.80
C LEU A 382 4.14 -8.14 8.46
N SER A 383 5.21 -8.91 8.43
CA SER A 383 6.47 -8.60 9.11
C SER A 383 7.68 -8.87 8.22
N TYR A 384 8.83 -8.35 8.62
CA TYR A 384 10.13 -8.68 8.03
C TYR A 384 10.38 -10.20 8.00
N GLN A 385 10.01 -10.91 9.07
CA GLN A 385 10.19 -12.36 9.16
C GLN A 385 9.31 -13.11 8.17
N SER A 386 8.04 -12.72 8.04
CA SER A 386 7.11 -13.32 7.07
C SER A 386 7.59 -13.11 5.64
N TYR A 387 8.13 -11.92 5.33
CA TYR A 387 8.72 -11.65 4.01
C TYR A 387 9.92 -12.56 3.71
N VAL A 388 10.86 -12.66 4.66
CA VAL A 388 12.03 -13.54 4.51
C VAL A 388 11.60 -15.00 4.36
N SER A 389 10.57 -15.43 5.09
CA SER A 389 10.01 -16.77 4.93
C SER A 389 9.47 -17.00 3.52
N ILE A 390 8.71 -16.05 2.95
CA ILE A 390 8.20 -16.16 1.57
C ILE A 390 9.34 -16.28 0.57
N VAL A 391 10.36 -15.43 0.68
CA VAL A 391 11.53 -15.45 -0.22
C VAL A 391 12.27 -16.78 -0.12
N LYS A 392 12.53 -17.27 1.11
CA LYS A 392 13.20 -18.55 1.35
C LYS A 392 12.40 -19.72 0.81
N SER A 393 11.10 -19.79 1.10
CA SER A 393 10.23 -20.86 0.59
C SER A 393 10.20 -20.87 -0.93
N SER A 394 10.15 -19.70 -1.57
CA SER A 394 10.18 -19.58 -3.03
C SER A 394 11.50 -20.10 -3.61
N TYR A 395 12.63 -19.73 -3.00
CA TYR A 395 13.94 -20.24 -3.38
C TYR A 395 14.06 -21.75 -3.16
N SER A 396 13.59 -22.29 -2.04
CA SER A 396 13.64 -23.72 -1.76
C SER A 396 12.83 -24.53 -2.76
N VAL A 397 11.62 -24.09 -3.12
CA VAL A 397 10.82 -24.76 -4.17
C VAL A 397 11.56 -24.71 -5.51
N PHE A 398 12.17 -23.57 -5.83
CA PHE A 398 12.97 -23.43 -7.04
C PHE A 398 14.15 -24.42 -7.08
N SER A 399 14.93 -24.52 -6.00
CA SER A 399 16.06 -25.45 -5.88
C SER A 399 15.68 -26.93 -5.81
N VAL A 400 14.41 -27.27 -5.60
CA VAL A 400 13.94 -28.66 -5.65
C VAL A 400 13.48 -29.02 -7.07
N LEU A 401 12.88 -28.06 -7.77
CA LEU A 401 12.45 -28.24 -9.16
C LEU A 401 13.60 -28.19 -10.17
N TYR A 402 14.76 -27.64 -9.77
CA TYR A 402 15.96 -27.46 -10.58
C TYR A 402 17.21 -27.91 -9.82
#